data_AF-S4RUW5-F1
#
_entry.id   AF-S4RUW5-F1
#
_cell.length_a   1.000
_cell.length_b   1.000
_cell.length_c   1.000
_cell.angle_alpha   90.00
_cell.angle_beta   90.00
_cell.angle_gamma   90.00
#
_symmetry.space_group_name_H-M   'P 1'
#
loop_
_entity.id
_entity.type
_entity.pdbx_description
1 polymer ?
#
loop_
_entity_poly.entity_id
_entity_poly.type
_entity_poly.pdbx_seq_one_letter_code
_entity_poly.pdbx_strand_id
1 'polypeptide(L)'
;ETVTTGLVDEFPNFFRKRRLPLLFSVCMLLFLLGLTTTTQTGIYWVNLVDHFCGGWGLLVAAALELIGINWIYGGNRFIRDIEMMIGKKSQLFWIWWRACWFVISPLLLIAIFLWSIITFQAPTYGDVIYPMWAIALGWCMIIFSLIWIPIIGVWKIIKAEGGSIWERFQAVCRPEADWGPYLAQHRTGRYAHLASSQGPPDKDTTNGFSTGSSHPG
;
A
#
# COMPACT_ATOMS: atom_id res chain seq x y z
N GLU A 1 10.56 0.90 8.73
CA GLU A 1 10.75 0.94 7.28
C GLU A 1 9.51 1.41 6.53
N THR A 2 8.43 0.61 6.46
CA THR A 2 7.23 0.96 5.68
C THR A 2 6.63 2.31 6.03
N VAL A 3 6.47 2.61 7.33
CA VAL A 3 5.96 3.90 7.83
C VAL A 3 6.89 5.07 7.46
N THR A 4 8.20 4.89 7.66
CA THR A 4 9.20 5.94 7.40
C THR A 4 9.37 6.22 5.92
N THR A 5 9.31 5.19 5.08
CA THR A 5 9.37 5.32 3.63
C THR A 5 8.11 5.99 3.12
N GLY A 6 6.92 5.56 3.55
CA GLY A 6 5.65 6.19 3.15
C GLY A 6 5.57 7.68 3.50
N LEU A 7 6.06 8.08 4.69
CA LEU A 7 6.12 9.49 5.07
C LEU A 7 7.08 10.33 4.21
N VAL A 8 8.23 9.75 3.84
CA VAL A 8 9.23 10.42 2.99
C VAL A 8 8.73 10.53 1.56
N ASP A 9 8.01 9.52 1.06
CA ASP A 9 7.45 9.50 -0.29
C ASP A 9 6.29 10.50 -0.45
N GLU A 10 5.45 10.69 0.58
CA GLU A 10 4.33 11.65 0.53
C GLU A 10 4.80 13.11 0.63
N PHE A 11 5.84 13.41 1.44
CA PHE A 11 6.36 14.78 1.60
C PHE A 11 7.87 14.88 1.33
N PRO A 12 8.30 14.69 0.06
CA PRO A 12 9.72 14.64 -0.31
C PRO A 12 10.44 15.96 -0.05
N ASN A 13 9.77 17.10 -0.23
CA ASN A 13 10.37 18.43 -0.09
C ASN A 13 10.70 18.77 1.37
N PHE A 14 9.92 18.27 2.33
CA PHE A 14 10.09 18.58 3.75
C PHE A 14 10.97 17.55 4.47
N PHE A 15 10.77 16.26 4.19
CA PHE A 15 11.38 15.18 4.97
C PHE A 15 12.71 14.66 4.42
N ARG A 16 13.08 14.96 3.17
CA ARG A 16 14.40 14.57 2.63
C ARG A 16 15.57 15.25 3.37
N LYS A 17 15.38 16.48 3.87
CA LYS A 17 16.36 17.19 4.72
C LYS A 17 16.25 16.83 6.21
N ARG A 18 15.12 16.28 6.66
CA ARG A 18 14.80 15.98 8.08
C ARG A 18 14.58 14.48 8.34
N ARG A 19 15.21 13.60 7.55
CA ARG A 19 15.04 12.14 7.69
C ARG A 19 15.50 11.61 9.05
N LEU A 20 16.63 12.13 9.55
CA LEU A 20 17.20 11.75 10.86
C LEU A 20 16.26 12.05 12.04
N PRO A 21 15.74 13.29 12.23
CA PRO A 21 14.82 13.57 13.33
C PRO A 21 13.48 12.84 13.19
N LEU A 22 12.99 12.61 11.98
CA LEU A 22 11.81 11.77 11.75
C LEU A 22 12.03 10.35 12.29
N LEU A 23 13.15 9.72 11.93
CA LEU A 23 13.46 8.36 12.35
C LEU A 23 13.61 8.29 13.87
N PHE A 24 14.29 9.26 14.47
CA PHE A 24 14.42 9.36 15.92
C PHE A 24 13.05 9.50 16.60
N SER A 25 12.17 10.37 16.06
CA SER A 25 10.81 10.54 16.59
C SER A 25 9.97 9.27 16.50
N VAL A 26 9.98 8.58 15.34
CA VAL A 26 9.25 7.32 15.16
C VAL A 26 9.80 6.25 16.09
N CYS A 27 11.12 6.15 16.22
CA CYS A 27 11.77 5.22 17.14
C CYS A 27 11.38 5.50 18.60
N MET A 28 11.41 6.77 19.02
CA MET A 28 11.01 7.17 20.37
C MET A 28 9.54 6.84 20.66
N LEU A 29 8.63 7.09 19.70
CA LEU A 29 7.22 6.73 19.84
C LEU A 29 7.02 5.22 19.97
N LEU A 30 7.67 4.43 19.10
CA LEU A 30 7.62 2.97 19.16
C LEU A 30 8.22 2.42 20.46
N PHE A 31 9.27 3.06 20.99
CA PHE A 31 9.84 2.70 22.28
C PHE A 31 8.87 2.95 23.44
N LEU A 32 8.18 4.10 23.45
CA LEU A 32 7.17 4.40 24.48
C LEU A 32 5.97 3.45 24.42
N LEU A 33 5.48 3.13 23.20
CA LEU A 33 4.44 2.12 23.02
C LEU A 33 4.92 0.73 23.44
N GLY A 34 6.16 0.37 23.08
CA GLY A 34 6.82 -0.85 23.53
C GLY A 34 6.86 -0.96 25.05
N LEU A 35 7.24 0.10 25.76
CA LEU A 35 7.24 0.12 27.22
C LEU A 35 5.87 -0.18 27.84
N THR A 36 4.78 0.34 27.25
CA THR A 36 3.43 0.00 27.72
C THR A 36 3.12 -1.49 27.58
N THR A 37 3.59 -2.13 26.50
CA THR A 37 3.42 -3.58 26.27
C THR A 37 4.34 -4.47 27.11
N THR A 38 5.39 -3.94 27.73
CA THR A 38 6.27 -4.71 28.64
C THR A 38 5.85 -4.67 30.11
N THR A 39 4.79 -3.93 30.45
CA THR A 39 4.24 -3.92 31.81
C THR A 39 3.53 -5.23 32.14
N GLN A 40 3.18 -5.47 33.43
CA GLN A 40 2.45 -6.68 33.85
C GLN A 40 1.12 -6.88 33.10
N THR A 41 0.47 -5.80 32.67
CA THR A 41 -0.78 -5.83 31.89
C THR A 41 -0.53 -5.85 30.38
N GLY A 42 0.72 -5.70 29.94
CA GLY A 42 1.07 -5.50 28.54
C GLY A 42 0.69 -6.68 27.62
N ILE A 43 0.71 -7.90 28.14
CA ILE A 43 0.31 -9.09 27.37
C ILE A 43 -1.17 -9.08 26.97
N TYR A 44 -2.04 -8.46 27.78
CA TYR A 44 -3.45 -8.30 27.44
C TYR A 44 -3.64 -7.31 26.29
N TRP A 45 -2.87 -6.20 26.30
CA TRP A 45 -2.86 -5.24 25.20
C TRP A 45 -2.36 -5.86 23.90
N VAL A 46 -1.26 -6.63 23.97
CA VAL A 46 -0.70 -7.30 22.79
C VAL A 46 -1.70 -8.30 22.21
N ASN A 47 -2.31 -9.15 23.06
CA ASN A 47 -3.30 -10.12 22.60
C ASN A 47 -4.54 -9.46 21.98
N LEU A 48 -5.04 -8.38 22.59
CA LEU A 48 -6.17 -7.62 22.04
C LEU A 48 -5.83 -7.03 20.66
N VAL A 49 -4.69 -6.35 20.54
CA VAL A 49 -4.26 -5.72 19.28
C VAL A 49 -3.99 -6.78 18.21
N ASP A 50 -3.36 -7.90 18.54
CA ASP A 50 -3.07 -8.97 17.59
C ASP A 50 -4.36 -9.59 17.04
N HIS A 51 -5.33 -9.88 17.93
CA HIS A 51 -6.62 -10.44 17.53
C HIS A 51 -7.41 -9.51 16.60
N PHE A 52 -7.51 -8.22 16.95
CA PHE A 52 -8.29 -7.26 16.16
C PHE A 52 -7.54 -6.71 14.95
N CYS A 53 -6.31 -6.22 15.12
CA CYS A 53 -5.55 -5.61 14.01
C CYS A 53 -4.90 -6.65 13.10
N GLY A 54 -4.24 -7.67 13.68
CA GLY A 54 -3.53 -8.71 12.93
C GLY A 54 -4.47 -9.72 12.27
N GLY A 55 -5.55 -10.09 12.97
CA GLY A 55 -6.61 -10.93 12.42
C GLY A 55 -7.58 -10.16 11.53
N TRP A 56 -8.53 -9.47 12.15
CA TRP A 56 -9.64 -8.83 11.43
C TRP A 56 -9.24 -7.63 10.57
N GLY A 57 -8.42 -6.73 11.12
CA GLY A 57 -8.00 -5.51 10.44
C GLY A 57 -7.26 -5.79 9.15
N LEU A 58 -6.28 -6.70 9.19
CA LEU A 58 -5.52 -7.10 8.02
C LEU A 58 -6.39 -7.81 6.97
N LEU A 59 -7.31 -8.69 7.39
CA LEU A 59 -8.23 -9.38 6.47
C LEU A 59 -9.14 -8.39 5.74
N VAL A 60 -9.74 -7.43 6.46
CA VAL A 60 -10.60 -6.41 5.85
C VAL A 60 -9.80 -5.46 4.96
N ALA A 61 -8.59 -5.06 5.38
CA ALA A 61 -7.71 -4.23 4.55
C ALA A 61 -7.36 -4.93 3.22
N ALA A 62 -6.95 -6.20 3.28
CA ALA A 62 -6.63 -6.99 2.09
C ALA A 62 -7.87 -7.21 1.18
N ALA A 63 -9.06 -7.36 1.77
CA ALA A 63 -10.32 -7.42 1.01
C ALA A 63 -10.56 -6.13 0.21
N LEU A 64 -10.42 -4.98 0.88
CA LEU A 64 -10.60 -3.66 0.26
C LEU A 64 -9.56 -3.39 -0.83
N GLU A 65 -8.31 -3.80 -0.63
CA GLU A 65 -7.25 -3.70 -1.64
C GLU A 65 -7.57 -4.53 -2.88
N LEU A 66 -7.99 -5.79 -2.72
CA LEU A 66 -8.39 -6.64 -3.85
C LEU A 66 -9.59 -6.07 -4.59
N ILE A 67 -10.60 -5.57 -3.88
CA ILE A 67 -11.77 -4.93 -4.51
C ILE A 67 -11.33 -3.68 -5.28
N GLY A 68 -10.45 -2.86 -4.69
CA GLY A 68 -9.88 -1.68 -5.33
C GLY A 68 -9.12 -2.02 -6.62
N ILE A 69 -8.26 -3.03 -6.61
CA ILE A 69 -7.50 -3.44 -7.80
C ILE A 69 -8.44 -3.98 -8.89
N ASN A 70 -9.39 -4.84 -8.52
CA ASN A 70 -10.27 -5.49 -9.48
C ASN A 70 -11.27 -4.51 -10.11
N TRP A 71 -11.90 -3.65 -9.31
CA TRP A 71 -13.00 -2.80 -9.74
C TRP A 71 -12.56 -1.38 -10.13
N ILE A 72 -11.71 -0.74 -9.33
CA ILE A 72 -11.29 0.65 -9.56
C ILE A 72 -10.18 0.70 -10.62
N TYR A 73 -9.09 -0.04 -10.38
CA TYR A 73 -7.96 -0.03 -11.29
C TYR A 73 -8.24 -0.81 -12.58
N GLY A 74 -8.95 -1.93 -12.44
CA GLY A 74 -9.32 -2.82 -13.55
C GLY A 74 -8.28 -3.89 -13.79
N GLY A 75 -8.69 -5.14 -13.64
CA GLY A 75 -7.81 -6.30 -13.67
C GLY A 75 -6.91 -6.43 -14.91
N ASN A 76 -7.48 -6.23 -16.10
CA ASN A 76 -6.72 -6.31 -17.36
C ASN A 76 -5.62 -5.24 -17.46
N ARG A 77 -5.78 -4.08 -16.80
CA ARG A 77 -4.74 -3.05 -16.76
C ARG A 77 -3.59 -3.53 -15.87
N PHE A 78 -3.90 -4.02 -14.68
CA PHE A 78 -2.91 -4.57 -13.74
C PHE A 78 -2.02 -5.66 -14.35
N ILE A 79 -2.62 -6.63 -15.05
CA ILE A 79 -1.90 -7.69 -15.76
C ILE A 79 -0.90 -7.10 -16.77
N ARG A 80 -1.35 -6.14 -17.58
CA ARG A 80 -0.52 -5.51 -18.60
C ARG A 80 0.65 -4.72 -18.00
N ASP A 81 0.45 -4.14 -16.83
CA ASP A 81 1.50 -3.38 -16.15
C ASP A 81 2.56 -4.31 -15.55
N ILE A 82 2.16 -5.47 -15.04
CA ILE A 82 3.09 -6.55 -14.68
C ILE A 82 3.83 -7.08 -15.91
N GLU A 83 3.16 -7.19 -17.07
CA GLU A 83 3.78 -7.63 -18.32
C GLU A 83 4.88 -6.69 -18.78
N MET A 84 4.69 -5.41 -18.53
CA MET A 84 5.71 -4.41 -18.78
C MET A 84 6.93 -4.56 -17.85
N MET A 85 6.72 -4.88 -16.58
CA MET A 85 7.83 -5.00 -15.60
C MET A 85 8.64 -6.28 -15.79
N ILE A 86 7.99 -7.42 -16.03
CA ILE A 86 8.63 -8.74 -16.13
C ILE A 86 9.07 -9.05 -17.57
N GLY A 87 8.51 -8.35 -18.56
CA GLY A 87 8.69 -8.61 -19.98
C GLY A 87 7.79 -9.74 -20.51
N LYS A 88 7.87 -9.98 -21.83
CA LYS A 88 7.05 -10.99 -22.50
C LYS A 88 7.48 -12.41 -22.09
N LYS A 89 6.51 -13.22 -21.65
CA LYS A 89 6.67 -14.63 -21.27
C LYS A 89 5.69 -15.50 -22.08
N SER A 90 5.81 -16.83 -21.94
CA SER A 90 4.88 -17.77 -22.57
C SER A 90 3.42 -17.46 -22.20
N GLN A 91 2.50 -17.68 -23.14
CA GLN A 91 1.06 -17.45 -22.96
C GLN A 91 0.48 -18.27 -21.78
N LEU A 92 1.00 -19.47 -21.54
CA LEU A 92 0.60 -20.33 -20.42
C LEU A 92 0.93 -19.71 -19.05
N PHE A 93 2.10 -19.09 -18.92
CA PHE A 93 2.49 -18.40 -17.69
C PHE A 93 1.55 -17.23 -17.39
N TRP A 94 1.19 -16.47 -18.43
CA TRP A 94 0.24 -15.36 -18.29
C TRP A 94 -1.17 -15.82 -17.91
N ILE A 95 -1.67 -16.91 -18.49
CA ILE A 95 -2.98 -17.46 -18.11
C ILE A 95 -2.98 -17.92 -16.64
N TRP A 96 -1.95 -18.63 -16.20
CA TRP A 96 -1.83 -19.07 -14.81
C TRP A 96 -1.72 -17.89 -13.85
N TRP A 97 -0.92 -16.88 -14.19
CA TRP A 97 -0.78 -15.66 -13.40
C TRP A 97 -2.11 -14.90 -13.27
N ARG A 98 -2.87 -14.79 -14.37
CA ARG A 98 -4.22 -14.21 -14.36
C ARG A 98 -5.16 -15.01 -13.47
N ALA A 99 -5.17 -16.34 -13.59
CA ALA A 99 -6.00 -17.17 -12.74
C ALA A 99 -5.64 -16.99 -11.24
N CYS A 100 -4.35 -16.88 -10.93
CA CYS A 100 -3.88 -16.62 -9.58
C CYS A 100 -4.48 -15.33 -9.00
N TRP A 101 -4.36 -14.21 -9.72
CA TRP A 101 -4.84 -12.90 -9.25
C TRP A 101 -6.36 -12.73 -9.25
N PHE A 102 -7.06 -13.25 -10.25
CA PHE A 102 -8.51 -13.01 -10.43
C PHE A 102 -9.39 -14.11 -9.86
N VAL A 103 -8.85 -15.30 -9.59
CA VAL A 103 -9.62 -16.44 -9.08
C VAL A 103 -9.06 -16.90 -7.75
N ILE A 104 -7.76 -17.22 -7.67
CA ILE A 104 -7.19 -17.84 -6.47
C ILE A 104 -7.14 -16.83 -5.31
N SER A 105 -6.56 -15.65 -5.51
CA SER A 105 -6.46 -14.61 -4.47
C SER A 105 -7.82 -14.22 -3.87
N PRO A 106 -8.85 -13.85 -4.66
CA PRO A 106 -10.15 -13.50 -4.10
C PRO A 106 -10.87 -14.70 -3.47
N LEU A 107 -10.76 -15.90 -4.04
CA LEU A 107 -11.38 -17.10 -3.45
C LEU A 107 -10.76 -17.44 -2.10
N LEU A 108 -9.43 -17.42 -2.00
CA LEU A 108 -8.71 -17.68 -0.76
C LEU A 108 -9.03 -16.62 0.29
N LEU A 109 -9.09 -15.35 -0.11
CA LEU A 109 -9.43 -14.27 0.80
C LEU A 109 -10.87 -14.36 1.31
N ILE A 110 -11.84 -14.68 0.45
CA ILE A 110 -13.23 -14.95 0.85
C ILE A 110 -13.31 -16.15 1.79
N ALA A 111 -12.58 -17.24 1.49
CA ALA A 111 -12.57 -18.44 2.31
C ALA A 111 -12.05 -18.15 3.73
N ILE A 112 -10.93 -17.43 3.85
CA ILE A 112 -10.36 -17.06 5.16
C ILE A 112 -11.27 -16.06 5.87
N PHE A 113 -11.88 -15.12 5.17
CA PHE A 113 -12.82 -14.16 5.75
C PHE A 113 -14.06 -14.86 6.31
N LEU A 114 -14.67 -15.79 5.57
CA LEU A 114 -15.80 -16.59 6.04
C LEU A 114 -15.41 -17.47 7.22
N TRP A 115 -14.24 -18.11 7.16
CA TRP A 115 -13.72 -18.90 8.27
C TRP A 115 -13.54 -18.05 9.54
N SER A 116 -13.04 -16.82 9.38
CA SER A 116 -12.85 -15.86 10.46
C SER A 116 -14.17 -15.43 11.10
N ILE A 117 -15.23 -15.22 10.29
CA ILE A 117 -16.59 -14.95 10.79
C ILE A 117 -17.14 -16.14 11.57
N ILE A 118 -17.04 -17.35 11.03
CA ILE A 118 -17.60 -18.56 11.66
C ILE A 118 -16.89 -18.88 12.97
N THR A 119 -15.56 -18.68 13.01
CA THR A 119 -14.73 -18.96 14.19
C THR A 119 -14.59 -17.73 15.10
N PHE A 120 -15.40 -16.69 14.90
CA PHE A 120 -15.34 -15.50 15.75
C PHE A 120 -15.71 -15.87 17.18
N GLN A 121 -14.76 -15.73 18.09
CA GLN A 121 -14.96 -15.87 19.52
C GLN A 121 -14.41 -14.60 20.16
N ALA A 122 -15.08 -14.10 21.20
CA ALA A 122 -14.57 -12.98 21.96
C ALA A 122 -13.15 -13.31 22.44
N PRO A 123 -12.16 -12.41 22.26
CA PRO A 123 -10.80 -12.71 22.68
C PRO A 123 -10.80 -12.95 24.18
N THR A 124 -10.14 -14.02 24.60
CA THR A 124 -9.84 -14.34 26.00
C THR A 124 -8.35 -14.52 26.15
N TYR A 125 -7.81 -14.23 27.34
CA TYR A 125 -6.40 -14.46 27.63
C TYR A 125 -6.31 -15.28 28.92
N GLY A 126 -6.01 -16.57 28.78
CA GLY A 126 -6.18 -17.54 29.88
C GLY A 126 -7.64 -17.61 30.33
N ASP A 127 -7.87 -17.56 31.64
CA ASP A 127 -9.22 -17.58 32.25
C ASP A 127 -9.86 -16.18 32.35
N VAL A 128 -9.19 -15.13 31.87
CA VAL A 128 -9.69 -13.75 31.97
C VAL A 128 -10.48 -13.38 30.71
N ILE A 129 -11.77 -13.13 30.90
CA ILE A 129 -12.69 -12.65 29.85
C ILE A 129 -12.51 -11.15 29.68
N TYR A 130 -12.35 -10.69 28.44
CA TYR A 130 -12.23 -9.26 28.17
C TYR A 130 -13.57 -8.56 28.38
N PRO A 131 -13.58 -7.40 29.06
CA PRO A 131 -14.79 -6.62 29.23
C PRO A 131 -15.26 -6.04 27.89
N MET A 132 -16.56 -5.79 27.76
CA MET A 132 -17.18 -5.29 26.52
C MET A 132 -16.57 -3.99 26.01
N TRP A 133 -16.09 -3.11 26.90
CA TRP A 133 -15.42 -1.87 26.50
C TRP A 133 -14.10 -2.13 25.77
N ALA A 134 -13.37 -3.20 26.11
CA ALA A 134 -12.10 -3.55 25.47
C ALA A 134 -12.35 -4.11 24.06
N ILE A 135 -13.41 -4.91 23.90
CA ILE A 135 -13.88 -5.39 22.60
C ILE A 135 -14.30 -4.21 21.71
N ALA A 136 -15.07 -3.26 22.26
CA ALA A 136 -15.43 -2.04 21.54
C ALA A 136 -14.19 -1.25 21.09
N LEU A 137 -13.18 -1.13 21.96
CA LEU A 137 -11.91 -0.48 21.65
C LEU A 137 -11.19 -1.18 20.48
N GLY A 138 -11.18 -2.51 20.45
CA GLY A 138 -10.62 -3.30 19.34
C GLY A 138 -11.29 -3.01 18.00
N TRP A 139 -12.63 -2.96 17.95
CA TRP A 139 -13.35 -2.56 16.74
C TRP A 139 -13.09 -1.10 16.34
N CYS A 140 -13.00 -0.19 17.31
CA CYS A 140 -12.62 1.20 17.05
C CYS A 140 -11.23 1.32 16.42
N MET A 141 -10.25 0.49 16.81
CA MET A 141 -8.92 0.47 16.21
C MET A 141 -8.96 0.09 14.71
N ILE A 142 -9.75 -0.93 14.36
CA ILE A 142 -9.93 -1.36 12.97
C ILE A 142 -10.59 -0.25 12.16
N ILE A 143 -11.70 0.30 12.66
CA ILE A 143 -12.43 1.38 11.97
C ILE A 143 -11.53 2.59 11.77
N PHE A 144 -10.81 3.01 12.81
CA PHE A 144 -9.89 4.14 12.74
C PHE A 144 -8.77 3.93 11.71
N SER A 145 -8.29 2.70 11.56
CA SER A 145 -7.25 2.40 10.58
C SER A 145 -7.80 2.43 9.14
N LEU A 146 -9.01 1.90 8.94
CA LEU A 146 -9.61 1.76 7.61
C LEU A 146 -10.34 3.01 7.13
N ILE A 147 -10.81 3.89 8.02
CA ILE A 147 -11.59 5.09 7.67
C ILE A 147 -10.79 6.10 6.84
N TRP A 148 -9.46 6.09 6.94
CA TRP A 148 -8.60 6.95 6.12
C TRP A 148 -8.72 6.66 4.62
N ILE A 149 -8.97 5.40 4.24
CA ILE A 149 -9.13 5.00 2.83
C ILE A 149 -10.32 5.74 2.18
N PRO A 150 -11.56 5.65 2.69
CA PRO A 150 -12.68 6.40 2.12
C PRO A 150 -12.57 7.91 2.35
N ILE A 151 -12.01 8.39 3.47
CA ILE A 151 -11.83 9.83 3.70
C ILE A 151 -10.96 10.45 2.60
N ILE A 152 -9.80 9.86 2.31
CA ILE A 152 -8.91 10.34 1.26
C ILE A 152 -9.58 10.23 -0.11
N GLY A 153 -10.32 9.15 -0.36
CA GLY A 153 -11.10 8.97 -1.58
C GLY A 153 -12.12 10.10 -1.79
N VAL A 154 -12.94 10.40 -0.79
CA VAL A 154 -13.93 11.49 -0.83
C VAL A 154 -13.25 12.85 -0.96
N TRP A 155 -12.18 13.10 -0.21
CA TRP A 155 -11.43 14.36 -0.30
C TRP A 155 -10.87 14.60 -1.70
N LYS A 156 -10.31 13.56 -2.34
CA LYS A 156 -9.85 13.65 -3.74
C LYS A 156 -11.00 13.90 -4.71
N ILE A 157 -12.17 13.29 -4.51
CA ILE A 157 -13.36 13.51 -5.35
C ILE A 157 -13.87 14.95 -5.21
N ILE A 158 -13.87 15.52 -4.00
CA ILE A 158 -14.31 16.91 -3.79
C ILE A 158 -13.34 17.90 -4.44
N LYS A 159 -12.03 17.64 -4.36
CA LYS A 159 -10.98 18.49 -4.92
C LYS A 159 -10.82 18.34 -6.44
N ALA A 160 -11.31 17.25 -7.03
CA ALA A 160 -11.27 17.05 -8.48
C ALA A 160 -12.16 18.06 -9.21
N GLU A 161 -11.59 18.76 -10.18
CA GLU A 161 -12.31 19.70 -11.03
C GLU A 161 -13.15 18.93 -12.07
N GLY A 162 -14.47 19.15 -12.05
CA GLY A 162 -15.41 18.49 -12.96
C GLY A 162 -16.86 18.81 -12.59
N GLY A 163 -17.79 18.82 -13.54
CA GLY A 163 -19.17 19.22 -13.31
C GLY A 163 -19.96 18.19 -12.50
N SER A 164 -19.97 16.93 -12.93
CA SER A 164 -20.75 15.87 -12.26
C SER A 164 -19.91 15.01 -11.30
N ILE A 165 -20.55 14.51 -10.23
CA ILE A 165 -19.93 13.61 -9.23
C ILE A 165 -19.36 12.34 -9.90
N TRP A 166 -20.02 11.87 -10.96
CA TRP A 166 -19.59 10.69 -11.72
C TRP A 166 -18.33 10.96 -12.57
N GLU A 167 -18.23 12.14 -13.18
CA GLU A 167 -17.01 12.55 -13.91
C GLU A 167 -15.84 12.73 -12.95
N ARG A 168 -16.07 13.28 -11.75
CA ARG A 168 -15.05 13.40 -10.71
C ARG A 168 -14.59 12.04 -10.20
N PHE A 169 -15.52 11.12 -9.96
CA PHE A 169 -15.18 9.74 -9.60
C PHE A 169 -14.36 9.06 -10.70
N GLN A 170 -14.78 9.16 -11.95
CA GLN A 170 -14.03 8.63 -13.09
C GLN A 170 -12.66 9.29 -13.26
N ALA A 171 -12.51 10.58 -12.96
CA ALA A 171 -11.25 11.29 -13.01
C ALA A 171 -10.28 10.82 -11.91
N VAL A 172 -10.77 10.65 -10.68
CA VAL A 172 -9.96 10.17 -9.54
C VAL A 172 -9.57 8.69 -9.69
N CYS A 173 -10.40 7.89 -10.36
CA CYS A 173 -10.10 6.49 -10.67
C CYS A 173 -9.22 6.30 -11.92
N ARG A 174 -8.87 7.37 -12.64
CA ARG A 174 -7.88 7.31 -13.72
C ARG A 174 -6.47 7.43 -13.12
N PRO A 175 -5.51 6.63 -13.60
CA PRO A 175 -4.11 6.82 -13.23
C PRO A 175 -3.64 8.21 -13.68
N GLU A 176 -2.67 8.76 -12.96
CA GLU A 176 -2.06 10.06 -13.25
C GLU A 176 -1.60 10.12 -14.72
N ALA A 177 -1.71 11.30 -15.34
CA ALA A 177 -1.35 11.46 -16.76
C ALA A 177 0.11 11.06 -17.04
N ASP A 178 1.02 11.30 -16.09
CA ASP A 178 2.45 10.96 -16.17
C ASP A 178 2.78 9.53 -15.73
N TRP A 179 1.77 8.72 -15.42
CA TRP A 179 1.99 7.37 -14.93
C TRP A 179 2.57 6.46 -16.02
N GLY A 180 3.80 5.99 -15.79
CA GLY A 180 4.53 5.11 -16.69
C GLY A 180 5.91 4.72 -16.14
N PRO A 181 6.73 4.00 -16.93
CA PRO A 181 8.08 3.60 -16.55
C PRO A 181 8.93 4.79 -16.11
N TYR A 182 9.64 4.63 -14.98
CA TYR A 182 10.49 5.68 -14.39
C TYR A 182 11.58 6.14 -15.37
N LEU A 183 12.23 5.19 -16.04
CA LEU A 183 13.25 5.48 -17.06
C LEU A 183 12.60 5.77 -18.41
N ALA A 184 12.97 6.89 -19.03
CA ALA A 184 12.49 7.31 -20.34
C ALA A 184 12.75 6.26 -21.44
N GLN A 185 13.86 5.53 -21.36
CA GLN A 185 14.22 4.46 -22.30
C GLN A 185 13.23 3.29 -22.32
N HIS A 186 12.46 3.09 -21.24
CA HIS A 186 11.46 2.03 -21.13
C HIS A 186 10.04 2.52 -21.46
N ARG A 187 9.85 3.80 -21.77
CA ARG A 187 8.57 4.38 -22.22
C ARG A 187 8.32 4.10 -23.71
N THR A 188 8.25 2.82 -24.08
CA THR A 188 7.96 2.40 -25.45
C THR A 188 6.48 2.02 -25.63
N GLY A 189 6.00 2.03 -26.88
CA GLY A 189 4.62 1.64 -27.22
C GLY A 189 3.55 2.56 -26.59
N ARG A 190 2.76 2.01 -25.65
CA ARG A 190 1.64 2.71 -24.98
C ARG A 190 2.06 4.01 -24.28
N TYR A 191 3.29 4.09 -23.77
CA TYR A 191 3.82 5.27 -23.06
C TYR A 191 4.75 6.13 -23.91
N ALA A 192 4.86 5.88 -25.22
CA ALA A 192 5.68 6.68 -26.12
C ALA A 192 5.27 8.16 -26.13
N HIS A 193 3.98 8.44 -25.94
CA HIS A 193 3.46 9.82 -25.82
C HIS A 193 4.01 10.57 -24.60
N LEU A 194 4.40 9.88 -23.53
CA LEU A 194 5.05 10.45 -22.34
C LEU A 194 6.57 10.61 -22.51
N ALA A 195 7.17 9.86 -23.43
CA ALA A 195 8.58 10.05 -23.79
C ALA A 195 8.77 11.30 -24.66
N SER A 196 7.79 11.64 -25.51
CA SER A 196 7.82 12.85 -26.34
C SER A 196 7.55 14.15 -25.58
N SER A 197 6.88 14.09 -24.43
CA SER A 197 6.53 15.28 -23.64
C SER A 197 7.63 15.73 -22.68
N GLN A 198 8.59 14.85 -22.35
CA GLN A 198 9.80 15.23 -21.61
C GLN A 198 10.88 15.58 -22.63
N GLY A 199 11.26 16.85 -22.70
CA GLY A 199 12.43 17.31 -23.46
C GLY A 199 13.70 16.55 -23.07
N PRO A 200 14.78 16.67 -23.85
CA PRO A 200 15.94 15.78 -23.75
C PRO A 200 16.50 15.73 -22.32
N PRO A 201 17.01 14.56 -21.89
CA PRO A 201 17.51 14.38 -20.54
C PRO A 201 18.66 15.35 -20.26
N ASP A 202 18.60 16.05 -19.12
CA ASP A 202 19.73 16.81 -18.60
C ASP A 202 20.94 15.86 -18.44
N LYS A 203 22.04 16.21 -19.10
CA LYS A 203 23.28 15.43 -19.19
C LYS A 203 24.02 15.26 -17.85
N ASP A 204 23.48 15.79 -16.75
CA ASP A 204 24.16 15.87 -15.46
C ASP A 204 24.06 14.61 -14.59
N THR A 205 23.26 13.61 -14.97
CA THR A 205 23.16 12.36 -14.18
C THR A 205 24.11 11.25 -14.65
N THR A 206 24.77 11.42 -15.80
CA THR A 206 25.65 10.39 -16.39
C THR A 206 27.13 10.51 -16.04
N ASN A 207 27.59 11.59 -15.39
CA ASN A 207 29.03 11.78 -15.09
C ASN A 207 29.47 11.32 -13.68
N GLY A 208 28.61 10.66 -12.91
CA GLY A 208 28.95 10.22 -11.55
C GLY A 208 29.49 8.78 -11.43
N PHE A 209 29.46 7.98 -12.50
CA PHE A 209 29.73 6.54 -12.37
C PHE A 209 30.35 5.91 -13.63
N SER A 210 31.51 6.38 -14.07
CA SER A 210 32.38 5.57 -14.93
C SER A 210 33.85 6.02 -14.85
N THR A 211 34.69 5.01 -14.57
CA THR A 211 36.10 4.86 -14.97
C THR A 211 37.16 5.74 -14.30
N GLY A 212 37.70 5.26 -13.17
CA GLY A 212 39.11 5.41 -12.83
C GLY A 212 39.86 4.14 -13.25
N SER A 213 40.30 4.08 -14.51
CA SER A 213 41.21 3.05 -15.02
C SER A 213 42.63 3.58 -15.09
N SER A 214 43.55 2.88 -14.41
CA SER A 214 44.92 2.57 -14.83
C SER A 214 45.77 3.68 -15.48
N HIS A 215 46.78 4.16 -14.75
CA HIS A 215 47.95 4.85 -15.30
C HIS A 215 49.00 3.84 -15.82
N PRO A 216 49.69 4.12 -16.93
CA PRO A 216 50.96 3.50 -17.29
C PRO A 216 52.14 4.37 -16.83
N GLY A 217 53.24 3.73 -16.44
CA GLY A 217 54.50 4.33 -16.03
C GLY A 217 55.36 3.33 -15.27
#